data_AF-G3Q606-F1
#
_entry.id   AF-G3Q606-F1
#
_cell.length_a   1.000
_cell.length_b   1.000
_cell.length_c   1.000
_cell.angle_alpha   90.00
_cell.angle_beta   90.00
_cell.angle_gamma   90.00
#
_symmetry.space_group_name_H-M   'P 1'
#
loop_
_entity.id
_entity.type
_entity.pdbx_description
1 polymer ?
#
loop_
_entity_poly.entity_id
_entity_poly.type
_entity_poly.pdbx_seq_one_letter_code
_entity_poly.pdbx_strand_id
1 'polypeptide(L)'
;MASSVQGHPAPLLPNLEPGLGMSAAMLGLSAGLGGAELELQKMLIDERMKCENHRTNYQTLKAEHASLQDEFTQAQGELKRLLSDRQTQQEKLQLLLAELRGDLLDKTRELEELRLQVMTPQRLELLRAQVQQEMEAPVRERFNKLEEETEKYRSEYNKLRYEFTFLKSQFDHQREEHAHTLEERRLRYEAEISRLEKDREDLMAHYQGSDQLRDGKRVEALLREKTQLHLRLKGLETEMAELRAQKDNSGQQADSVQRIQIRQLTESQSAVKSLEAERQSLRLQLERMGSELHLTHEQNSQLSGRLNKAEREVNSLTSQIDSLKHSHKLEAASIKLECARSKGELERERDALHGQIDGLQADMEVLKAAVERHKDVLVEKERELVRKVQSAREEEFHKIATLHEEKLEVENRLASLEQQRALQVAADHSQKEEWEERLRISQQGEESVRRELQNLRSASCNISEHFVLTQQQNQELGVQLGTLSHSERDLMETNQRLKETLDRIREDLRTARTQAERSQHEAERLVEDHRVEWLEEKHKLLEKYSQVKERLQRAAVAQKKVLVLLLFPVMCELGCQRIFCIQIYI
;
A
#
# COMPACT_ATOMS: atom_id res chain seq x y z
N MET A 1 -3.74 -14.35 55.30
CA MET A 1 -3.18 -15.02 56.50
C MET A 1 -2.60 -13.94 57.40
N ALA A 2 -2.72 -14.08 58.74
CA ALA A 2 -2.00 -13.30 59.78
C ALA A 2 -2.17 -11.74 59.76
N SER A 3 -2.28 -11.01 60.88
CA SER A 3 -2.50 -11.38 62.28
C SER A 3 -3.28 -10.28 63.03
N SER A 4 -4.01 -10.70 64.05
CA SER A 4 -4.72 -9.91 65.08
C SER A 4 -3.81 -9.15 66.06
N VAL A 5 -4.36 -8.19 66.84
CA VAL A 5 -4.41 -8.23 68.34
C VAL A 5 -5.11 -6.99 68.98
N GLN A 6 -6.13 -7.27 69.81
CA GLN A 6 -6.65 -6.62 71.05
C GLN A 6 -6.94 -5.09 71.18
N GLY A 7 -7.98 -4.78 71.98
CA GLY A 7 -8.31 -3.43 72.49
C GLY A 7 -9.65 -3.32 73.23
N HIS A 8 -9.75 -3.84 74.47
CA HIS A 8 -10.91 -3.66 75.37
C HIS A 8 -10.44 -2.94 76.66
N PRO A 9 -11.28 -2.09 77.29
CA PRO A 9 -12.10 -2.61 78.40
C PRO A 9 -13.50 -1.98 78.57
N ALA A 10 -14.31 -2.62 79.43
CA ALA A 10 -15.51 -2.08 80.09
C ALA A 10 -15.13 -1.68 81.56
N PRO A 11 -16.05 -1.35 82.51
CA PRO A 11 -17.50 -1.19 82.44
C PRO A 11 -18.00 0.12 83.12
N LEU A 12 -19.32 0.27 83.32
CA LEU A 12 -19.93 0.53 84.64
C LEU A 12 -21.47 0.55 84.59
N LEU A 13 -22.10 -0.08 85.59
CA LEU A 13 -23.52 0.03 85.97
C LEU A 13 -23.59 1.01 87.17
N PRO A 14 -24.71 1.72 87.42
CA PRO A 14 -25.82 1.09 88.14
C PRO A 14 -27.25 1.57 87.81
N ASN A 15 -28.21 0.90 88.45
CA ASN A 15 -29.65 1.16 88.51
C ASN A 15 -30.05 2.63 88.71
N LEU A 16 -31.27 2.96 88.28
CA LEU A 16 -32.30 3.59 89.13
C LEU A 16 -33.71 3.32 88.57
N GLU A 17 -34.50 2.50 89.26
CA GLU A 17 -35.96 2.72 89.28
C GLU A 17 -36.25 3.99 90.11
N PRO A 18 -37.42 4.61 89.90
CA PRO A 18 -38.33 4.63 91.04
C PRO A 18 -39.83 4.49 90.68
N GLY A 19 -40.47 3.46 91.24
CA GLY A 19 -41.61 3.69 92.12
C GLY A 19 -43.01 3.78 91.50
N LEU A 20 -43.67 2.62 91.31
CA LEU A 20 -45.14 2.56 91.43
C LEU A 20 -45.53 2.71 92.91
N GLY A 21 -46.18 3.82 93.25
CA GLY A 21 -46.71 4.08 94.59
C GLY A 21 -47.97 3.26 94.93
N MET A 22 -48.06 2.82 96.18
CA MET A 22 -49.24 2.15 96.76
C MET A 22 -50.15 3.14 97.51
N SER A 23 -51.38 2.71 97.77
CA SER A 23 -52.28 3.17 98.85
C SER A 23 -53.12 4.46 98.73
N ALA A 24 -54.42 4.22 98.47
CA ALA A 24 -55.52 4.45 99.43
C ALA A 24 -56.28 5.82 99.50
N ALA A 25 -57.45 5.73 100.16
CA ALA A 25 -58.47 6.76 100.47
C ALA A 25 -59.22 7.37 99.25
N MET A 26 -60.55 7.26 99.12
CA MET A 26 -61.68 7.69 99.99
C MET A 26 -61.97 9.21 99.94
N LEU A 27 -63.09 9.52 99.28
CA LEU A 27 -64.09 10.56 99.57
C LEU A 27 -63.64 11.92 100.16
N GLY A 28 -63.93 13.00 99.43
CA GLY A 28 -64.45 14.23 100.05
C GLY A 28 -64.06 15.57 99.41
N LEU A 29 -65.08 16.43 99.25
CA LEU A 29 -65.02 17.91 99.26
C LEU A 29 -64.02 18.58 98.26
N SER A 30 -64.43 19.03 97.07
CA SER A 30 -65.38 20.11 96.69
C SER A 30 -64.75 21.50 96.51
N ALA A 31 -65.03 22.13 95.36
CA ALA A 31 -64.87 23.56 95.03
C ALA A 31 -63.44 24.17 95.18
N GLY A 32 -62.73 24.29 94.06
CA GLY A 32 -61.48 25.07 93.98
C GLY A 32 -60.57 24.72 92.78
N LEU A 33 -60.72 23.52 92.21
CA LEU A 33 -59.77 22.96 91.23
C LEU A 33 -59.61 23.75 89.93
N GLY A 34 -60.68 24.36 89.40
CA GLY A 34 -60.71 24.91 88.03
C GLY A 34 -59.72 26.04 87.70
N GLY A 35 -58.95 26.56 88.66
CA GLY A 35 -57.81 27.45 88.41
C GLY A 35 -56.48 26.70 88.33
N ALA A 36 -56.13 25.95 89.37
CA ALA A 36 -54.88 25.17 89.43
C ALA A 36 -54.85 24.02 88.41
N GLU A 37 -56.00 23.43 88.10
CA GLU A 37 -56.17 22.46 87.02
C GLU A 37 -55.91 23.09 85.65
N LEU A 38 -56.28 24.37 85.46
CA LEU A 38 -56.01 25.13 84.24
C LEU A 38 -54.53 25.48 84.09
N GLU A 39 -53.85 25.86 85.18
CA GLU A 39 -52.40 26.12 85.16
C GLU A 39 -51.59 24.82 84.96
N LEU A 40 -52.01 23.71 85.59
CA LEU A 40 -51.41 22.40 85.35
C LEU A 40 -51.63 21.94 83.90
N GLN A 41 -52.84 22.14 83.36
CA GLN A 41 -53.15 21.86 81.96
C GLN A 41 -52.31 22.73 81.02
N LYS A 42 -52.10 24.01 81.35
CA LYS A 42 -51.19 24.89 80.60
C LYS A 42 -49.74 24.40 80.65
N MET A 43 -49.20 24.07 81.82
CA MET A 43 -47.85 23.51 81.93
C MET A 43 -47.70 22.20 81.15
N LEU A 44 -48.73 21.34 81.15
CA LEU A 44 -48.78 20.12 80.35
C LEU A 44 -48.91 20.38 78.84
N ILE A 45 -49.39 21.55 78.41
CA ILE A 45 -49.36 21.99 77.01
C ILE A 45 -47.97 22.56 76.68
N ASP A 46 -47.42 23.43 77.53
CA ASP A 46 -46.11 24.05 77.34
C ASP A 46 -44.99 22.99 77.30
N GLU A 47 -45.03 21.96 78.15
CA GLU A 47 -44.09 20.82 78.09
C GLU A 47 -44.32 19.90 76.88
N ARG A 48 -45.57 19.69 76.41
CA ARG A 48 -45.81 18.99 75.14
C ARG A 48 -45.22 19.77 73.97
N MET A 49 -45.37 21.09 73.95
CA MET A 49 -44.78 21.97 72.94
C MET A 49 -43.25 21.94 73.00
N LYS A 50 -42.62 21.94 74.19
CA LYS A 50 -41.17 21.74 74.32
C LYS A 50 -40.73 20.37 73.82
N CYS A 51 -41.43 19.29 74.20
CA CYS A 51 -41.12 17.94 73.72
C CYS A 51 -41.24 17.82 72.19
N GLU A 52 -42.29 18.38 71.59
CA GLU A 52 -42.44 18.37 70.12
C GLU A 52 -41.37 19.27 69.46
N ASN A 53 -41.03 20.43 70.03
CA ASN A 53 -39.93 21.27 69.56
C ASN A 53 -38.55 20.59 69.64
N HIS A 54 -38.27 19.84 70.73
CA HIS A 54 -37.05 19.05 70.85
C HIS A 54 -37.03 17.87 69.86
N ARG A 55 -38.18 17.25 69.61
CA ARG A 55 -38.38 16.19 68.62
C ARG A 55 -38.21 16.69 67.19
N THR A 56 -38.75 17.86 66.83
CA THR A 56 -38.54 18.48 65.51
C THR A 56 -37.11 18.96 65.36
N ASN A 57 -36.50 19.60 66.37
CA ASN A 57 -35.09 19.98 66.33
C ASN A 57 -34.16 18.78 66.14
N TYR A 58 -34.44 17.65 66.81
CA TYR A 58 -33.70 16.40 66.60
C TYR A 58 -33.91 15.83 65.19
N GLN A 59 -35.12 15.90 64.64
CA GLN A 59 -35.41 15.48 63.27
C GLN A 59 -34.68 16.35 62.24
N THR A 60 -34.66 17.68 62.43
CA THR A 60 -33.90 18.64 61.61
C THR A 60 -32.41 18.35 61.67
N LEU A 61 -31.83 18.26 62.86
CA LEU A 61 -30.40 17.97 63.05
C LEU A 61 -29.99 16.60 62.46
N LYS A 62 -30.90 15.60 62.52
CA LYS A 62 -30.69 14.31 61.87
C LYS A 62 -30.75 14.41 60.34
N ALA A 63 -31.61 15.25 59.78
CA ALA A 63 -31.67 15.50 58.34
C ALA A 63 -30.45 16.30 57.84
N GLU A 64 -29.99 17.30 58.59
CA GLU A 64 -28.76 18.06 58.31
C GLU A 64 -27.52 17.14 58.39
N HIS A 65 -27.42 16.28 59.40
CA HIS A 65 -26.34 15.28 59.48
C HIS A 65 -26.40 14.28 58.32
N ALA A 66 -27.60 13.90 57.85
CA ALA A 66 -27.73 13.07 56.66
C ALA A 66 -27.22 13.80 55.40
N SER A 67 -27.66 15.05 55.18
CA SER A 67 -27.20 15.89 54.06
C SER A 67 -25.68 16.05 54.06
N LEU A 68 -25.08 16.46 55.19
CA LEU A 68 -23.63 16.61 55.34
C LEU A 68 -22.86 15.31 55.15
N GLN A 69 -23.45 14.16 55.50
CA GLN A 69 -22.83 12.86 55.27
C GLN A 69 -22.92 12.41 53.80
N ASP A 70 -24.05 12.66 53.14
CA ASP A 70 -24.22 12.42 51.71
C ASP A 70 -23.27 13.34 50.90
N GLU A 71 -23.23 14.64 51.21
CA GLU A 71 -22.28 15.62 50.66
C GLU A 71 -20.81 15.20 50.86
N PHE A 72 -20.45 14.73 52.06
CA PHE A 72 -19.10 14.22 52.33
C PHE A 72 -18.78 12.98 51.49
N THR A 73 -19.73 12.04 51.32
CA THR A 73 -19.50 10.86 50.47
C THR A 73 -19.43 11.22 48.99
N GLN A 74 -20.22 12.19 48.52
CA GLN A 74 -20.13 12.74 47.16
C GLN A 74 -18.76 13.38 46.92
N ALA A 75 -18.33 14.31 47.80
CA ALA A 75 -17.03 14.96 47.70
C ALA A 75 -15.86 13.96 47.74
N GLN A 76 -15.97 12.89 48.55
CA GLN A 76 -14.99 11.80 48.56
C GLN A 76 -15.01 10.97 47.26
N GLY A 77 -16.18 10.78 46.65
CA GLY A 77 -16.32 10.16 45.33
C GLY A 77 -15.71 11.00 44.20
N GLU A 78 -15.97 12.30 44.20
CA GLU A 78 -15.40 13.25 43.24
C GLU A 78 -13.88 13.35 43.38
N LEU A 79 -13.34 13.38 44.60
CA LEU A 79 -11.89 13.34 44.84
C LEU A 79 -11.26 12.05 44.29
N LYS A 80 -11.89 10.88 44.50
CA LYS A 80 -11.43 9.60 43.92
C LYS A 80 -11.44 9.65 42.39
N ARG A 81 -12.49 10.20 41.78
CA ARG A 81 -12.60 10.37 40.32
C ARG A 81 -11.52 11.29 39.78
N LEU A 82 -11.30 12.46 40.39
CA LEU A 82 -10.26 13.40 39.98
C LEU A 82 -8.85 12.81 40.12
N LEU A 83 -8.61 11.96 41.13
CA LEU A 83 -7.35 11.22 41.26
C LEU A 83 -7.16 10.18 40.15
N SER A 84 -8.19 9.42 39.75
CA SER A 84 -8.12 8.51 38.60
C SER A 84 -8.01 9.25 37.26
N ASP A 85 -8.68 10.38 37.10
CA ASP A 85 -8.62 11.22 35.89
C ASP A 85 -7.19 11.77 35.73
N ARG A 86 -6.58 12.29 36.82
CA ARG A 86 -5.17 12.72 36.85
C ARG A 86 -4.20 11.55 36.57
N GLN A 87 -4.48 10.37 37.11
CA GLN A 87 -3.65 9.17 36.93
C GLN A 87 -3.64 8.72 35.45
N THR A 88 -4.80 8.62 34.81
CA THR A 88 -4.88 8.24 33.38
C THR A 88 -4.33 9.32 32.44
N GLN A 89 -4.40 10.61 32.83
CA GLN A 89 -3.70 11.68 32.10
C GLN A 89 -2.18 11.57 32.22
N GLN A 90 -1.66 11.27 33.41
CA GLN A 90 -0.22 11.02 33.65
C GLN A 90 0.29 9.86 32.78
N GLU A 91 -0.48 8.77 32.69
CA GLU A 91 -0.17 7.59 31.88
C GLU A 91 -0.20 7.89 30.37
N LYS A 92 -1.20 8.63 29.88
CA LYS A 92 -1.26 9.09 28.47
C LYS A 92 -0.07 9.97 28.09
N LEU A 93 0.36 10.87 28.98
CA LEU A 93 1.55 11.70 28.76
C LEU A 93 2.84 10.88 28.79
N GLN A 94 2.92 9.82 29.60
CA GLN A 94 4.06 8.90 29.60
C GLN A 94 4.14 8.06 28.32
N LEU A 95 3.00 7.61 27.77
CA LEU A 95 2.93 6.91 26.49
C LEU A 95 3.38 7.82 25.33
N LEU A 96 2.83 9.04 25.23
CA LEU A 96 3.25 10.01 24.21
C LEU A 96 4.74 10.37 24.30
N LEU A 97 5.30 10.46 25.52
CA LEU A 97 6.73 10.65 25.73
C LEU A 97 7.59 9.42 25.37
N ALA A 98 7.01 8.22 25.33
CA ALA A 98 7.68 7.01 24.85
C ALA A 98 7.64 6.93 23.31
N GLU A 99 6.47 7.20 22.72
CA GLU A 99 6.26 7.29 21.26
C GLU A 99 7.22 8.31 20.62
N LEU A 100 7.23 9.55 21.11
CA LEU A 100 8.12 10.61 20.62
C LEU A 100 9.61 10.30 20.80
N ARG A 101 9.99 9.42 21.75
CA ARG A 101 11.37 8.93 21.89
C ARG A 101 11.70 7.80 20.91
N GLY A 102 10.72 6.96 20.58
CA GLY A 102 10.82 5.98 19.50
C GLY A 102 11.05 6.66 18.15
N ASP A 103 10.17 7.60 17.79
CA ASP A 103 10.27 8.40 16.56
C ASP A 103 11.65 9.07 16.42
N LEU A 104 12.18 9.66 17.50
CA LEU A 104 13.49 10.33 17.49
C LEU A 104 14.64 9.34 17.26
N LEU A 105 14.56 8.13 17.83
CA LEU A 105 15.55 7.07 17.58
C LEU A 105 15.46 6.55 16.13
N ASP A 106 14.26 6.35 15.60
CA ASP A 106 14.06 5.88 14.22
C ASP A 106 14.46 6.94 13.19
N LYS A 107 14.19 8.24 13.43
CA LYS A 107 14.74 9.32 12.60
C LYS A 107 16.25 9.49 12.74
N THR A 108 16.85 9.10 13.87
CA THR A 108 18.31 9.02 14.00
C THR A 108 18.88 7.88 13.15
N ARG A 109 18.25 6.70 13.18
CA ARG A 109 18.61 5.54 12.32
C ARG A 109 18.49 5.86 10.83
N GLU A 110 17.37 6.45 10.39
CA GLU A 110 17.18 6.90 9.00
C GLU A 110 18.29 7.88 8.56
N LEU A 111 18.71 8.81 9.43
CA LEU A 111 19.81 9.75 9.14
C LEU A 111 21.19 9.07 9.07
N GLU A 112 21.42 8.02 9.85
CA GLU A 112 22.65 7.22 9.80
C GLU A 112 22.69 6.33 8.55
N GLU A 113 21.59 5.68 8.18
CA GLU A 113 21.45 4.93 6.94
C GLU A 113 21.65 5.82 5.70
N LEU A 114 21.02 7.00 5.67
CA LEU A 114 21.21 7.97 4.59
C LEU A 114 22.66 8.47 4.50
N ARG A 115 23.34 8.67 5.63
CA ARG A 115 24.79 9.01 5.66
C ARG A 115 25.68 7.90 5.11
N LEU A 116 25.28 6.63 5.23
CA LEU A 116 25.99 5.49 4.64
C LEU A 116 25.70 5.30 3.15
N GLN A 117 24.52 5.74 2.67
CA GLN A 117 24.15 5.73 1.24
C GLN A 117 24.77 6.89 0.45
N VAL A 118 24.90 8.08 1.05
CA VAL A 118 25.54 9.24 0.42
C VAL A 118 27.02 8.93 0.11
N MET A 119 27.43 9.20 -1.13
CA MET A 119 28.79 8.92 -1.58
C MET A 119 29.82 9.75 -0.81
N THR A 120 30.60 9.09 0.05
CA THR A 120 31.59 9.77 0.89
C THR A 120 32.81 10.24 0.08
N PRO A 121 33.48 11.34 0.47
CA PRO A 121 34.68 11.82 -0.22
C PRO A 121 35.76 10.75 -0.38
N GLN A 122 35.98 9.93 0.64
CA GLN A 122 36.97 8.85 0.64
C GLN A 122 36.61 7.75 -0.37
N ARG A 123 35.32 7.43 -0.52
CA ARG A 123 34.85 6.44 -1.51
C ARG A 123 34.86 7.00 -2.93
N LEU A 124 34.66 8.31 -3.10
CA LEU A 124 34.87 9.02 -4.36
C LEU A 124 36.37 9.11 -4.74
N GLU A 125 37.26 9.30 -3.77
CA GLU A 125 38.72 9.27 -3.96
C GLU A 125 39.21 7.87 -4.33
N LEU A 126 38.73 6.82 -3.65
CA LEU A 126 38.96 5.43 -4.04
C LEU A 126 38.46 5.13 -5.46
N LEU A 127 37.26 5.59 -5.83
CA LEU A 127 36.72 5.40 -7.18
C LEU A 127 37.53 6.16 -8.24
N ARG A 128 38.00 7.37 -7.93
CA ARG A 128 38.93 8.13 -8.81
C ARG A 128 40.26 7.41 -8.97
N ALA A 129 40.84 6.93 -7.87
CA ALA A 129 42.10 6.17 -7.89
C ALA A 129 41.94 4.85 -8.67
N GLN A 130 40.81 4.15 -8.52
CA GLN A 130 40.51 2.94 -9.28
C GLN A 130 40.36 3.24 -10.77
N VAL A 131 39.54 4.23 -11.17
CA VAL A 131 39.39 4.62 -12.59
C VAL A 131 40.73 5.10 -13.18
N GLN A 132 41.53 5.84 -12.41
CA GLN A 132 42.87 6.25 -12.82
C GLN A 132 43.81 5.05 -12.98
N GLN A 133 43.77 4.07 -12.07
CA GLN A 133 44.53 2.82 -12.17
C GLN A 133 44.09 1.99 -13.39
N GLU A 134 42.80 1.79 -13.59
CA GLU A 134 42.22 1.03 -14.71
C GLU A 134 42.54 1.65 -16.08
N MET A 135 42.66 2.99 -16.16
CA MET A 135 43.03 3.69 -17.39
C MET A 135 44.55 3.80 -17.60
N GLU A 136 45.33 4.09 -16.55
CA GLU A 136 46.78 4.28 -16.66
C GLU A 136 47.58 2.97 -16.69
N ALA A 137 47.16 1.92 -15.97
CA ALA A 137 47.87 0.64 -15.92
C ALA A 137 48.02 -0.04 -17.29
N PRO A 138 46.95 -0.24 -18.12
CA PRO A 138 47.11 -0.84 -19.44
C PRO A 138 47.91 0.04 -20.40
N VAL A 139 47.89 1.37 -20.21
CA VAL A 139 48.72 2.31 -20.98
C VAL A 139 50.19 2.16 -20.60
N ARG A 140 50.52 2.14 -19.29
CA ARG A 140 51.87 1.86 -18.78
C ARG A 140 52.38 0.49 -19.24
N GLU A 141 51.59 -0.56 -19.10
CA GLU A 141 51.95 -1.90 -19.61
C GLU A 141 52.24 -1.90 -21.11
N ARG A 142 51.45 -1.18 -21.91
CA ARG A 142 51.68 -1.08 -23.36
C ARG A 142 52.97 -0.33 -23.68
N PHE A 143 53.29 0.74 -22.95
CA PHE A 143 54.58 1.41 -23.09
C PHE A 143 55.74 0.49 -22.69
N ASN A 144 55.68 -0.16 -21.53
CA ASN A 144 56.71 -1.11 -21.09
C ASN A 144 56.95 -2.23 -22.13
N LYS A 145 55.89 -2.80 -22.71
CA LYS A 145 56.00 -3.84 -23.75
C LYS A 145 56.67 -3.31 -25.03
N LEU A 146 56.36 -2.08 -25.44
CA LEU A 146 57.00 -1.43 -26.59
C LEU A 146 58.47 -1.05 -26.30
N GLU A 147 58.80 -0.66 -25.07
CA GLU A 147 60.19 -0.41 -24.64
C GLU A 147 61.01 -1.70 -24.59
N GLU A 148 60.43 -2.79 -24.04
CA GLU A 148 61.02 -4.12 -24.10
C GLU A 148 61.26 -4.61 -25.54
N GLU A 149 60.28 -4.47 -26.43
CA GLU A 149 60.43 -4.80 -27.86
C GLU A 149 61.54 -3.97 -28.50
N THR A 150 61.57 -2.66 -28.21
CA THR A 150 62.63 -1.76 -28.71
C THR A 150 64.02 -2.19 -28.22
N GLU A 151 64.16 -2.59 -26.95
CA GLU A 151 65.45 -3.04 -26.41
C GLU A 151 65.83 -4.44 -26.90
N LYS A 152 64.86 -5.34 -27.12
CA LYS A 152 65.09 -6.63 -27.81
C LYS A 152 65.68 -6.38 -29.20
N TYR A 153 65.04 -5.53 -30.02
CA TYR A 153 65.56 -5.19 -31.36
C TYR A 153 66.92 -4.47 -31.31
N ARG A 154 67.19 -3.60 -30.31
CA ARG A 154 68.53 -3.02 -30.11
C ARG A 154 69.58 -4.08 -29.79
N SER A 155 69.25 -5.05 -28.94
CA SER A 155 70.16 -6.14 -28.56
C SER A 155 70.47 -7.06 -29.75
N GLU A 156 69.45 -7.39 -30.56
CA GLU A 156 69.57 -8.18 -31.78
C GLU A 156 70.40 -7.44 -32.85
N TYR A 157 70.12 -6.16 -33.08
CA TYR A 157 70.90 -5.32 -33.98
C TYR A 157 72.37 -5.24 -33.55
N ASN A 158 72.63 -5.02 -32.25
CA ASN A 158 74.00 -4.99 -31.73
C ASN A 158 74.71 -6.34 -31.91
N LYS A 159 74.04 -7.45 -31.61
CA LYS A 159 74.54 -8.81 -31.82
C LYS A 159 74.89 -9.04 -33.31
N LEU A 160 73.94 -8.78 -34.21
CA LEU A 160 74.12 -8.95 -35.65
C LEU A 160 75.26 -8.06 -36.20
N ARG A 161 75.41 -6.84 -35.67
CA ARG A 161 76.52 -5.94 -36.01
C ARG A 161 77.88 -6.49 -35.55
N TYR A 162 77.96 -7.11 -34.37
CA TYR A 162 79.18 -7.79 -33.92
C TYR A 162 79.47 -9.04 -34.76
N GLU A 163 78.47 -9.87 -35.04
CA GLU A 163 78.60 -11.08 -35.88
C GLU A 163 79.05 -10.72 -37.31
N PHE A 164 78.46 -9.68 -37.92
CA PHE A 164 78.88 -9.15 -39.22
C PHE A 164 80.33 -8.64 -39.20
N THR A 165 80.73 -7.90 -38.16
CA THR A 165 82.09 -7.36 -38.03
C THR A 165 83.11 -8.50 -37.87
N PHE A 166 82.80 -9.49 -37.05
CA PHE A 166 83.62 -10.67 -36.81
C PHE A 166 83.75 -11.54 -38.08
N LEU A 167 82.64 -11.83 -38.76
CA LEU A 167 82.65 -12.60 -40.01
C LEU A 167 83.41 -11.86 -41.12
N LYS A 168 83.27 -10.53 -41.21
CA LYS A 168 84.06 -9.71 -42.13
C LYS A 168 85.55 -9.83 -41.83
N SER A 169 85.98 -9.68 -40.57
CA SER A 169 87.40 -9.81 -40.20
C SER A 169 87.96 -11.21 -40.49
N GLN A 170 87.18 -12.27 -40.32
CA GLN A 170 87.58 -13.63 -40.72
C GLN A 170 87.74 -13.75 -42.24
N PHE A 171 86.82 -13.18 -43.02
CA PHE A 171 86.90 -13.19 -44.49
C PHE A 171 88.10 -12.39 -45.02
N ASP A 172 88.33 -11.18 -44.49
CA ASP A 172 89.50 -10.36 -44.84
C ASP A 172 90.82 -11.10 -44.50
N HIS A 173 90.91 -11.70 -43.30
CA HIS A 173 92.07 -12.51 -42.88
C HIS A 173 92.27 -13.77 -43.76
N GLN A 174 91.22 -14.53 -44.07
CA GLN A 174 91.32 -15.71 -44.96
C GLN A 174 91.80 -15.33 -46.36
N ARG A 175 91.33 -14.20 -46.91
CA ARG A 175 91.82 -13.67 -48.19
C ARG A 175 93.31 -13.31 -48.12
N GLU A 176 93.76 -12.72 -47.02
CA GLU A 176 95.16 -12.33 -46.81
C GLU A 176 96.08 -13.54 -46.62
N GLU A 177 95.69 -14.54 -45.83
CA GLU A 177 96.41 -15.82 -45.70
C GLU A 177 96.51 -16.57 -47.03
N HIS A 178 95.45 -16.59 -47.83
CA HIS A 178 95.48 -17.16 -49.17
C HIS A 178 96.41 -16.40 -50.12
N ALA A 179 96.42 -15.06 -50.07
CA ALA A 179 97.35 -14.24 -50.87
C ALA A 179 98.82 -14.48 -50.44
N HIS A 180 99.10 -14.49 -49.14
CA HIS A 180 100.44 -14.79 -48.60
C HIS A 180 100.91 -16.19 -49.01
N THR A 181 100.04 -17.20 -48.88
CA THR A 181 100.31 -18.59 -49.29
C THR A 181 100.64 -18.72 -50.78
N LEU A 182 100.03 -17.89 -51.65
CA LEU A 182 100.32 -17.88 -53.08
C LEU A 182 101.68 -17.23 -53.39
N GLU A 183 101.99 -16.09 -52.76
CA GLU A 183 103.27 -15.40 -52.96
C GLU A 183 104.46 -16.21 -52.39
N GLU A 184 104.30 -16.86 -51.22
CA GLU A 184 105.30 -17.80 -50.70
C GLU A 184 105.64 -18.91 -51.72
N ARG A 185 104.62 -19.49 -52.36
CA ARG A 185 104.79 -20.55 -53.36
C ARG A 185 105.51 -20.02 -54.58
N ARG A 186 105.14 -18.83 -55.06
CA ARG A 186 105.83 -18.16 -56.18
C ARG A 186 107.31 -17.98 -55.89
N LEU A 187 107.65 -17.38 -54.74
CA LEU A 187 109.04 -17.13 -54.33
C LEU A 187 109.85 -18.42 -54.16
N ARG A 188 109.24 -19.50 -53.65
CA ARG A 188 109.89 -20.83 -53.56
C ARG A 188 110.24 -21.39 -54.94
N TYR A 189 109.37 -21.27 -55.94
CA TYR A 189 109.67 -21.70 -57.31
C TYR A 189 110.71 -20.80 -58.00
N GLU A 190 110.64 -19.48 -57.78
CA GLU A 190 111.58 -18.49 -58.30
C GLU A 190 113.02 -18.75 -57.80
N ALA A 191 113.18 -19.11 -56.52
CA ALA A 191 114.45 -19.51 -55.92
C ALA A 191 114.96 -20.89 -56.38
N GLU A 192 114.06 -21.86 -56.61
CA GLU A 192 114.42 -23.20 -57.11
C GLU A 192 114.97 -23.13 -58.54
N ILE A 193 114.34 -22.36 -59.42
CA ILE A 193 114.83 -22.09 -60.79
C ILE A 193 116.24 -21.48 -60.73
N SER A 194 116.41 -20.43 -59.92
CA SER A 194 117.69 -19.73 -59.75
C SER A 194 118.84 -20.65 -59.28
N ARG A 195 118.55 -21.69 -58.48
CA ARG A 195 119.56 -22.68 -58.07
C ARG A 195 119.94 -23.60 -59.22
N LEU A 196 118.95 -24.14 -59.94
CA LEU A 196 119.17 -25.09 -61.04
C LEU A 196 119.94 -24.46 -62.22
N GLU A 197 119.74 -23.18 -62.47
CA GLU A 197 120.52 -22.43 -63.47
C GLU A 197 122.00 -22.32 -63.09
N LYS A 198 122.31 -22.14 -61.79
CA LYS A 198 123.68 -22.11 -61.28
C LYS A 198 124.34 -23.49 -61.25
N ASP A 199 123.62 -24.52 -60.78
CA ASP A 199 124.17 -25.89 -60.69
C ASP A 199 124.65 -26.38 -62.08
N ARG A 200 123.91 -26.02 -63.15
CA ARG A 200 124.29 -26.22 -64.56
C ARG A 200 125.63 -25.55 -64.92
N GLU A 201 125.89 -24.35 -64.43
CA GLU A 201 127.09 -23.57 -64.75
C GLU A 201 128.33 -24.11 -64.03
N ASP A 202 128.21 -24.44 -62.75
CA ASP A 202 129.28 -25.08 -61.97
C ASP A 202 129.68 -26.44 -62.60
N LEU A 203 128.71 -27.23 -63.07
CA LEU A 203 128.95 -28.49 -63.80
C LEU A 203 129.72 -28.31 -65.12
N MET A 204 129.50 -27.21 -65.85
CA MET A 204 130.26 -26.91 -67.08
C MET A 204 131.71 -26.51 -66.79
N ALA A 205 131.97 -25.86 -65.66
CA ALA A 205 133.33 -25.50 -65.24
C ALA A 205 134.15 -26.74 -64.82
N HIS A 206 133.54 -27.68 -64.09
CA HIS A 206 134.23 -28.86 -63.58
C HIS A 206 134.80 -29.81 -64.65
N TYR A 207 134.24 -29.80 -65.86
CA TYR A 207 134.73 -30.64 -66.98
C TYR A 207 136.08 -30.18 -67.57
N GLN A 208 136.58 -28.99 -67.23
CA GLN A 208 137.63 -28.32 -68.02
C GLN A 208 139.06 -28.41 -67.45
N GLY A 209 139.29 -29.02 -66.28
CA GLY A 209 140.63 -28.99 -65.67
C GLY A 209 140.95 -30.07 -64.63
N SER A 210 141.66 -31.13 -65.05
CA SER A 210 142.41 -31.99 -64.13
C SER A 210 143.56 -32.73 -64.81
N ASP A 211 144.75 -32.73 -64.19
CA ASP A 211 145.89 -33.61 -64.52
C ASP A 211 146.83 -33.84 -63.30
N GLN A 212 147.78 -34.76 -63.40
CA GLN A 212 148.22 -35.62 -62.30
C GLN A 212 149.66 -35.39 -61.80
N LEU A 213 149.86 -34.42 -60.90
CA LEU A 213 151.16 -34.17 -60.22
C LEU A 213 151.08 -34.20 -58.68
N ARG A 214 150.13 -34.95 -58.10
CA ARG A 214 149.78 -34.85 -56.66
C ARG A 214 150.61 -35.73 -55.70
N ASP A 215 151.11 -36.89 -56.12
CA ASP A 215 151.40 -37.96 -55.15
C ASP A 215 152.65 -37.78 -54.29
N GLY A 216 153.66 -37.01 -54.72
CA GLY A 216 154.79 -36.63 -53.86
C GLY A 216 154.35 -35.75 -52.67
N LYS A 217 153.41 -34.82 -52.90
CA LYS A 217 152.85 -33.94 -51.85
C LYS A 217 151.93 -34.71 -50.89
N ARG A 218 151.44 -35.89 -51.27
CA ARG A 218 150.50 -36.71 -50.49
C ARG A 218 151.11 -37.23 -49.19
N VAL A 219 152.38 -37.67 -49.21
CA VAL A 219 153.05 -38.23 -48.03
C VAL A 219 153.34 -37.15 -46.97
N GLU A 220 153.77 -35.96 -47.40
CA GLU A 220 154.00 -34.83 -46.50
C GLU A 220 152.69 -34.20 -45.97
N ALA A 221 151.57 -34.39 -46.67
CA ALA A 221 150.25 -34.05 -46.15
C ALA A 221 149.84 -34.99 -45.00
N LEU A 222 149.96 -36.31 -45.17
CA LEU A 222 149.54 -37.33 -44.18
C LEU A 222 150.17 -37.14 -42.79
N LEU A 223 151.40 -36.64 -42.69
CA LEU A 223 152.04 -36.39 -41.39
C LEU A 223 151.53 -35.11 -40.69
N ARG A 224 151.19 -34.07 -41.47
CA ARG A 224 150.51 -32.85 -40.94
C ARG A 224 149.05 -33.16 -40.59
N GLU A 225 148.42 -34.03 -41.38
CA GLU A 225 147.09 -34.57 -41.13
C GLU A 225 147.04 -35.35 -39.82
N LYS A 226 148.04 -36.18 -39.47
CA LYS A 226 148.09 -36.88 -38.17
C LYS A 226 147.98 -35.94 -36.96
N THR A 227 148.70 -34.82 -36.96
CA THR A 227 148.66 -33.85 -35.84
C THR A 227 147.38 -33.01 -35.87
N GLN A 228 146.90 -32.64 -37.06
CA GLN A 228 145.59 -32.02 -37.25
C GLN A 228 144.44 -32.92 -36.75
N LEU A 229 144.52 -34.24 -36.98
CA LEU A 229 143.58 -35.23 -36.48
C LEU A 229 143.62 -35.36 -34.95
N HIS A 230 144.78 -35.24 -34.30
CA HIS A 230 144.85 -35.23 -32.83
C HIS A 230 144.20 -33.99 -32.21
N LEU A 231 144.39 -32.81 -32.82
CA LEU A 231 143.69 -31.59 -32.41
C LEU A 231 142.18 -31.71 -32.66
N ARG A 232 141.78 -32.26 -33.82
CA ARG A 232 140.38 -32.51 -34.16
C ARG A 232 139.72 -33.53 -33.23
N LEU A 233 140.43 -34.56 -32.79
CA LEU A 233 139.91 -35.55 -31.84
C LEU A 233 139.64 -34.91 -30.47
N LYS A 234 140.53 -34.02 -29.99
CA LYS A 234 140.25 -33.21 -28.79
C LYS A 234 139.07 -32.25 -28.96
N GLY A 235 138.91 -31.66 -30.15
CA GLY A 235 137.72 -30.87 -30.50
C GLY A 235 136.44 -31.71 -30.40
N LEU A 236 136.43 -32.91 -30.98
CA LEU A 236 135.34 -33.87 -30.90
C LEU A 236 135.07 -34.37 -29.46
N GLU A 237 136.09 -34.45 -28.60
CA GLU A 237 135.92 -34.74 -27.17
C GLU A 237 135.20 -33.61 -26.44
N THR A 238 135.53 -32.34 -26.72
CA THR A 238 134.80 -31.17 -26.19
C THR A 238 133.39 -31.06 -26.77
N GLU A 239 133.20 -31.26 -28.07
CA GLU A 239 131.87 -31.31 -28.72
C GLU A 239 131.01 -32.43 -28.10
N MET A 240 131.57 -33.61 -27.81
CA MET A 240 130.86 -34.67 -27.10
C MET A 240 130.55 -34.34 -25.64
N ALA A 241 131.32 -33.48 -24.97
CA ALA A 241 130.99 -33.02 -23.62
C ALA A 241 129.84 -31.99 -23.66
N GLU A 242 129.90 -31.05 -24.60
CA GLU A 242 128.86 -30.04 -24.84
C GLU A 242 127.53 -30.69 -25.28
N LEU A 243 127.56 -31.65 -26.20
CA LEU A 243 126.37 -32.40 -26.63
C LEU A 243 125.74 -33.23 -25.49
N ARG A 244 126.55 -33.74 -24.54
CA ARG A 244 126.01 -34.37 -23.32
C ARG A 244 125.34 -33.34 -22.41
N ALA A 245 126.00 -32.20 -22.16
CA ALA A 245 125.40 -31.13 -21.35
C ALA A 245 124.11 -30.55 -21.98
N GLN A 246 124.07 -30.39 -23.30
CA GLN A 246 122.86 -29.99 -24.04
C GLN A 246 121.76 -31.06 -23.94
N LYS A 247 122.10 -32.35 -24.09
CA LYS A 247 121.16 -33.46 -23.90
C LYS A 247 120.58 -33.45 -22.49
N ASP A 248 121.42 -33.37 -21.46
CA ASP A 248 120.97 -33.43 -20.07
C ASP A 248 120.11 -32.21 -19.69
N ASN A 249 120.46 -31.02 -20.20
CA ASN A 249 119.62 -29.82 -20.11
C ASN A 249 118.26 -30.00 -20.83
N SER A 250 118.25 -30.55 -22.05
CA SER A 250 117.01 -30.84 -22.78
C SER A 250 116.14 -31.89 -22.06
N GLY A 251 116.76 -32.85 -21.38
CA GLY A 251 116.10 -33.81 -20.50
C GLY A 251 115.43 -33.10 -19.31
N GLN A 252 116.18 -32.26 -18.57
CA GLN A 252 115.64 -31.46 -17.47
C GLN A 252 114.50 -30.52 -17.92
N GLN A 253 114.60 -29.95 -19.12
CA GLN A 253 113.55 -29.13 -19.72
C GLN A 253 112.29 -29.95 -20.05
N ALA A 254 112.43 -31.13 -20.66
CA ALA A 254 111.31 -32.04 -20.95
C ALA A 254 110.61 -32.49 -19.65
N ASP A 255 111.39 -32.90 -18.66
CA ASP A 255 110.96 -33.24 -17.29
C ASP A 255 110.17 -32.09 -16.63
N SER A 256 110.63 -30.85 -16.79
CA SER A 256 109.99 -29.66 -16.25
C SER A 256 108.64 -29.38 -16.94
N VAL A 257 108.61 -29.46 -18.28
CA VAL A 257 107.38 -29.32 -19.08
C VAL A 257 106.38 -30.42 -18.74
N GLN A 258 106.82 -31.67 -18.58
CA GLN A 258 105.96 -32.79 -18.20
C GLN A 258 105.34 -32.60 -16.80
N ARG A 259 106.13 -32.13 -15.83
CA ARG A 259 105.61 -31.79 -14.48
C ARG A 259 104.57 -30.68 -14.53
N ILE A 260 104.77 -29.65 -15.36
CA ILE A 260 103.80 -28.55 -15.56
C ILE A 260 102.52 -29.09 -16.22
N GLN A 261 102.63 -29.90 -17.27
CA GLN A 261 101.48 -30.50 -17.96
C GLN A 261 100.66 -31.42 -17.04
N ILE A 262 101.31 -32.28 -16.25
CA ILE A 262 100.63 -33.15 -15.26
C ILE A 262 99.89 -32.29 -14.23
N ARG A 263 100.50 -31.20 -13.75
CA ARG A 263 99.84 -30.27 -12.82
C ARG A 263 98.64 -29.57 -13.45
N GLN A 264 98.76 -29.05 -14.67
CA GLN A 264 97.65 -28.42 -15.39
C GLN A 264 96.51 -29.43 -15.67
N LEU A 265 96.85 -30.70 -15.92
CA LEU A 265 95.87 -31.78 -16.09
C LEU A 265 95.12 -32.09 -14.78
N THR A 266 95.79 -32.09 -13.62
CA THR A 266 95.10 -32.31 -12.34
C THR A 266 94.30 -31.09 -11.87
N GLU A 267 94.78 -29.87 -12.13
CA GLU A 267 94.06 -28.61 -11.87
C GLU A 267 92.81 -28.47 -12.76
N SER A 268 92.88 -28.84 -14.03
CA SER A 268 91.69 -28.89 -14.91
C SER A 268 90.74 -30.03 -14.54
N GLN A 269 91.25 -31.21 -14.14
CA GLN A 269 90.40 -32.32 -13.70
C GLN A 269 89.67 -32.02 -12.39
N SER A 270 90.25 -31.25 -11.46
CA SER A 270 89.55 -30.82 -10.24
C SER A 270 88.50 -29.74 -10.54
N ALA A 271 88.81 -28.78 -11.42
CA ALA A 271 87.85 -27.77 -11.88
C ALA A 271 86.61 -28.41 -12.54
N VAL A 272 86.80 -29.41 -13.43
CA VAL A 272 85.69 -30.17 -14.03
C VAL A 272 84.80 -30.80 -12.94
N LYS A 273 85.39 -31.46 -11.93
CA LYS A 273 84.63 -32.09 -10.83
C LYS A 273 83.81 -31.09 -10.01
N SER A 274 84.30 -29.86 -9.81
CA SER A 274 83.53 -28.78 -9.17
C SER A 274 82.32 -28.39 -10.01
N LEU A 275 82.54 -28.07 -11.28
CA LEU A 275 81.49 -27.69 -12.23
C LEU A 275 80.44 -28.79 -12.42
N GLU A 276 80.84 -30.07 -12.35
CA GLU A 276 79.89 -31.19 -12.40
C GLU A 276 79.00 -31.30 -11.16
N ALA A 277 79.53 -31.00 -9.97
CA ALA A 277 78.78 -30.95 -8.71
C ALA A 277 77.86 -29.71 -8.65
N GLU A 278 78.34 -28.56 -9.09
CA GLU A 278 77.53 -27.33 -9.24
C GLU A 278 76.36 -27.56 -10.21
N ARG A 279 76.62 -28.18 -11.38
CA ARG A 279 75.60 -28.59 -12.35
C ARG A 279 74.57 -29.56 -11.75
N GLN A 280 74.97 -30.47 -10.86
CA GLN A 280 74.03 -31.37 -10.17
C GLN A 280 73.18 -30.60 -9.14
N SER A 281 73.78 -29.70 -8.36
CA SER A 281 73.07 -28.84 -7.42
C SER A 281 72.02 -27.97 -8.10
N LEU A 282 72.38 -27.30 -9.21
CA LEU A 282 71.46 -26.46 -9.99
C LEU A 282 70.32 -27.24 -10.63
N ARG A 283 70.54 -28.51 -11.04
CA ARG A 283 69.45 -29.39 -11.52
C ARG A 283 68.44 -29.70 -10.42
N LEU A 284 68.91 -30.08 -9.23
CA LEU A 284 68.04 -30.34 -8.07
C LEU A 284 67.28 -29.09 -7.61
N GLN A 285 67.85 -27.90 -7.76
CA GLN A 285 67.13 -26.64 -7.53
C GLN A 285 66.04 -26.41 -8.59
N LEU A 286 66.35 -26.61 -9.87
CA LEU A 286 65.38 -26.47 -10.97
C LEU A 286 64.21 -27.45 -10.86
N GLU A 287 64.48 -28.71 -10.47
CA GLU A 287 63.44 -29.74 -10.22
C GLU A 287 62.50 -29.34 -9.07
N ARG A 288 63.04 -28.75 -7.99
CA ARG A 288 62.23 -28.21 -6.87
C ARG A 288 61.36 -27.03 -7.31
N MET A 289 61.96 -26.02 -7.95
CA MET A 289 61.22 -24.86 -8.46
C MET A 289 60.13 -25.26 -9.47
N GLY A 290 60.39 -26.25 -10.33
CA GLY A 290 59.39 -26.80 -11.25
C GLY A 290 58.23 -27.51 -10.52
N SER A 291 58.53 -28.21 -9.42
CA SER A 291 57.52 -28.87 -8.58
C SER A 291 56.64 -27.86 -7.83
N GLU A 292 57.25 -26.80 -7.29
CA GLU A 292 56.55 -25.69 -6.63
C GLU A 292 55.68 -24.88 -7.61
N LEU A 293 56.19 -24.64 -8.83
CA LEU A 293 55.42 -24.03 -9.91
C LEU A 293 54.22 -24.89 -10.34
N HIS A 294 54.38 -26.22 -10.41
CA HIS A 294 53.29 -27.12 -10.73
C HIS A 294 52.21 -27.13 -9.62
N LEU A 295 52.62 -27.19 -8.36
CA LEU A 295 51.70 -27.14 -7.20
C LEU A 295 50.93 -25.82 -7.14
N THR A 296 51.60 -24.68 -7.35
CA THR A 296 50.94 -23.37 -7.36
C THR A 296 50.02 -23.18 -8.58
N HIS A 297 50.35 -23.76 -9.74
CA HIS A 297 49.44 -23.79 -10.89
C HIS A 297 48.17 -24.61 -10.62
N GLU A 298 48.30 -25.79 -10.01
CA GLU A 298 47.15 -26.61 -9.60
C GLU A 298 46.29 -25.92 -8.53
N GLN A 299 46.90 -25.27 -7.53
CA GLN A 299 46.18 -24.45 -6.55
C GLN A 299 45.43 -23.30 -7.21
N ASN A 300 46.05 -22.58 -8.16
CA ASN A 300 45.38 -21.52 -8.92
C ASN A 300 44.21 -22.07 -9.75
N SER A 301 44.37 -23.23 -10.41
CA SER A 301 43.28 -23.93 -11.11
C SER A 301 42.10 -24.22 -10.18
N GLN A 302 42.36 -24.77 -8.98
CA GLN A 302 41.33 -25.05 -7.99
C GLN A 302 40.65 -23.79 -7.44
N LEU A 303 41.41 -22.72 -7.19
CA LEU A 303 40.87 -21.43 -6.74
C LEU A 303 40.01 -20.76 -7.83
N SER A 304 40.47 -20.74 -9.08
CA SER A 304 39.68 -20.29 -10.23
C SER A 304 38.40 -21.14 -10.40
N GLY A 305 38.49 -22.45 -10.19
CA GLY A 305 37.33 -23.36 -10.20
C GLY A 305 36.31 -23.09 -9.09
N ARG A 306 36.75 -22.59 -7.92
CA ARG A 306 35.86 -22.15 -6.83
C ARG A 306 35.26 -20.77 -7.12
N LEU A 307 36.06 -19.82 -7.60
CA LEU A 307 35.60 -18.48 -8.00
C LEU A 307 34.47 -18.58 -9.05
N ASN A 308 34.71 -19.33 -10.12
CA ASN A 308 33.71 -19.59 -11.18
C ASN A 308 32.43 -20.26 -10.66
N LYS A 309 32.44 -20.95 -9.50
CA LYS A 309 31.21 -21.49 -8.88
C LYS A 309 30.47 -20.41 -8.11
N ALA A 310 31.17 -19.67 -7.24
CA ALA A 310 30.60 -18.55 -6.51
C ALA A 310 30.00 -17.48 -7.44
N GLU A 311 30.64 -17.18 -8.57
CA GLU A 311 30.10 -16.26 -9.59
C GLU A 311 28.79 -16.76 -10.21
N ARG A 312 28.65 -18.06 -10.46
CA ARG A 312 27.38 -18.65 -10.97
C ARG A 312 26.29 -18.62 -9.90
N GLU A 313 26.65 -18.88 -8.64
CA GLU A 313 25.73 -18.78 -7.50
C GLU A 313 25.25 -17.34 -7.29
N VAL A 314 26.15 -16.35 -7.34
CA VAL A 314 25.79 -14.92 -7.32
C VAL A 314 24.88 -14.55 -8.47
N ASN A 315 25.22 -14.91 -9.72
CA ASN A 315 24.38 -14.61 -10.89
C ASN A 315 22.98 -15.26 -10.81
N SER A 316 22.89 -16.48 -10.25
CA SER A 316 21.61 -17.14 -9.96
C SER A 316 20.81 -16.39 -8.90
N LEU A 317 21.44 -15.99 -7.79
CA LEU A 317 20.79 -15.25 -6.70
C LEU A 317 20.33 -13.85 -7.16
N THR A 318 21.14 -13.13 -7.95
CA THR A 318 20.74 -11.86 -8.57
C THR A 318 19.52 -12.04 -9.46
N SER A 319 19.49 -13.07 -10.30
CA SER A 319 18.35 -13.39 -11.18
C SER A 319 17.07 -13.70 -10.38
N GLN A 320 17.20 -14.44 -9.27
CA GLN A 320 16.09 -14.71 -8.35
C GLN A 320 15.60 -13.42 -7.67
N ILE A 321 16.51 -12.61 -7.13
CA ILE A 321 16.21 -11.33 -6.49
C ILE A 321 15.46 -10.39 -7.45
N ASP A 322 15.89 -10.29 -8.71
CA ASP A 322 15.22 -9.42 -9.69
C ASP A 322 13.86 -9.96 -10.15
N SER A 323 13.68 -11.28 -10.19
CA SER A 323 12.35 -11.90 -10.39
C SER A 323 11.39 -11.60 -9.23
N LEU A 324 11.87 -11.67 -7.98
CA LEU A 324 11.08 -11.36 -6.78
C LEU A 324 10.75 -9.86 -6.69
N LYS A 325 11.69 -8.97 -7.02
CA LYS A 325 11.42 -7.53 -7.17
C LYS A 325 10.32 -7.27 -8.22
N HIS A 326 10.32 -8.02 -9.32
CA HIS A 326 9.29 -7.88 -10.35
C HIS A 326 7.91 -8.35 -9.84
N SER A 327 7.83 -9.54 -9.22
CA SER A 327 6.59 -10.07 -8.63
C SER A 327 6.00 -9.11 -7.59
N HIS A 328 6.80 -8.70 -6.60
CA HIS A 328 6.36 -7.75 -5.57
C HIS A 328 5.92 -6.40 -6.15
N LYS A 329 6.55 -5.93 -7.24
CA LYS A 329 6.13 -4.70 -7.93
C LYS A 329 4.79 -4.85 -8.66
N LEU A 330 4.46 -6.03 -9.17
CA LEU A 330 3.15 -6.35 -9.75
C LEU A 330 2.09 -6.50 -8.65
N GLU A 331 2.39 -7.23 -7.57
CA GLU A 331 1.52 -7.40 -6.40
C GLU A 331 1.15 -6.05 -5.77
N ALA A 332 2.15 -5.20 -5.50
CA ALA A 332 1.95 -3.86 -4.96
C ALA A 332 1.19 -2.92 -5.92
N ALA A 333 1.25 -3.15 -7.24
CA ALA A 333 0.42 -2.44 -8.21
C ALA A 333 -1.03 -2.96 -8.21
N SER A 334 -1.22 -4.28 -8.08
CA SER A 334 -2.54 -4.91 -7.97
C SER A 334 -3.29 -4.44 -6.73
N ILE A 335 -2.64 -4.48 -5.55
CA ILE A 335 -3.22 -4.00 -4.28
C ILE A 335 -3.59 -2.51 -4.39
N LYS A 336 -2.76 -1.67 -5.03
CA LYS A 336 -3.09 -0.25 -5.24
C LYS A 336 -4.30 -0.05 -6.14
N LEU A 337 -4.47 -0.86 -7.20
CA LEU A 337 -5.64 -0.82 -8.06
C LEU A 337 -6.90 -1.32 -7.33
N GLU A 338 -6.77 -2.33 -6.48
CA GLU A 338 -7.86 -2.89 -5.70
C GLU A 338 -8.34 -1.91 -4.60
N CYS A 339 -7.43 -1.30 -3.84
CA CYS A 339 -7.74 -0.22 -2.91
C CYS A 339 -8.35 1.01 -3.60
N ALA A 340 -7.96 1.31 -4.85
CA ALA A 340 -8.57 2.39 -5.62
C ALA A 340 -10.00 2.07 -6.08
N ARG A 341 -10.27 0.79 -6.44
CA ARG A 341 -11.63 0.32 -6.76
C ARG A 341 -12.55 0.37 -5.56
N SER A 342 -12.15 -0.25 -4.44
CA SER A 342 -12.97 -0.31 -3.22
C SER A 342 -13.21 1.06 -2.61
N LYS A 343 -12.23 1.98 -2.66
CA LYS A 343 -12.46 3.39 -2.32
C LYS A 343 -13.55 4.01 -3.20
N GLY A 344 -13.47 3.83 -4.52
CA GLY A 344 -14.47 4.36 -5.45
C GLY A 344 -15.85 3.72 -5.29
N GLU A 345 -15.92 2.46 -4.84
CA GLU A 345 -17.18 1.78 -4.49
C GLU A 345 -17.79 2.41 -3.23
N LEU A 346 -17.01 2.56 -2.14
CA LEU A 346 -17.44 3.25 -0.92
C LEU A 346 -17.83 4.71 -1.16
N GLU A 347 -17.14 5.43 -2.06
CA GLU A 347 -17.51 6.81 -2.43
C GLU A 347 -18.89 6.87 -3.08
N ARG A 348 -19.22 5.93 -3.99
CA ARG A 348 -20.54 5.79 -4.63
C ARG A 348 -21.63 5.34 -3.66
N GLU A 349 -21.34 4.41 -2.75
CA GLU A 349 -22.28 4.00 -1.70
C GLU A 349 -22.61 5.18 -0.78
N ARG A 350 -21.59 5.96 -0.40
CA ARG A 350 -21.76 7.21 0.36
C ARG A 350 -22.61 8.22 -0.41
N ASP A 351 -22.40 8.42 -1.71
CA ASP A 351 -23.21 9.34 -2.52
C ASP A 351 -24.66 8.85 -2.68
N ALA A 352 -24.88 7.54 -2.85
CA ALA A 352 -26.20 6.94 -2.91
C ALA A 352 -26.97 7.06 -1.58
N LEU A 353 -26.29 6.85 -0.45
CA LEU A 353 -26.84 7.06 0.89
C LEU A 353 -27.13 8.54 1.16
N HIS A 354 -26.31 9.47 0.65
CA HIS A 354 -26.58 10.90 0.75
C HIS A 354 -27.84 11.29 -0.03
N GLY A 355 -27.99 10.82 -1.27
CA GLY A 355 -29.21 11.03 -2.06
C GLY A 355 -30.47 10.41 -1.42
N GLN A 356 -30.35 9.30 -0.70
CA GLN A 356 -31.45 8.75 0.10
C GLN A 356 -31.80 9.64 1.30
N ILE A 357 -30.78 10.19 2.00
CA ILE A 357 -30.97 11.14 3.10
C ILE A 357 -31.65 12.42 2.60
N ASP A 358 -31.23 12.96 1.46
CA ASP A 358 -31.81 14.17 0.87
C ASP A 358 -33.27 13.95 0.44
N GLY A 359 -33.57 12.79 -0.17
CA GLY A 359 -34.93 12.38 -0.50
C GLY A 359 -35.83 12.26 0.73
N LEU A 360 -35.37 11.59 1.79
CA LEU A 360 -36.09 11.46 3.05
C LEU A 360 -36.27 12.81 3.78
N GLN A 361 -35.34 13.76 3.62
CA GLN A 361 -35.51 15.12 4.12
C GLN A 361 -36.61 15.86 3.35
N ALA A 362 -36.63 15.78 2.02
CA ALA A 362 -37.69 16.37 1.20
C ALA A 362 -39.07 15.78 1.52
N ASP A 363 -39.18 14.46 1.66
CA ASP A 363 -40.42 13.79 2.08
C ASP A 363 -40.86 14.24 3.48
N MET A 364 -39.93 14.37 4.43
CA MET A 364 -40.21 14.91 5.76
C MET A 364 -40.71 16.36 5.71
N GLU A 365 -40.16 17.21 4.85
CA GLU A 365 -40.62 18.60 4.68
C GLU A 365 -42.00 18.67 4.04
N VAL A 366 -42.27 17.85 3.03
CA VAL A 366 -43.60 17.71 2.41
C VAL A 366 -44.63 17.25 3.44
N LEU A 367 -44.29 16.25 4.26
CA LEU A 367 -45.16 15.75 5.33
C LEU A 367 -45.39 16.78 6.44
N LYS A 368 -44.36 17.53 6.87
CA LYS A 368 -44.52 18.66 7.80
C LYS A 368 -45.46 19.71 7.22
N ALA A 369 -45.26 20.11 5.97
CA ALA A 369 -46.12 21.08 5.29
C ALA A 369 -47.56 20.55 5.09
N ALA A 370 -47.76 19.23 4.95
CA ALA A 370 -49.09 18.64 4.96
C ALA A 370 -49.74 18.71 6.35
N VAL A 371 -48.98 18.38 7.41
CA VAL A 371 -49.44 18.46 8.81
C VAL A 371 -49.85 19.88 9.20
N GLU A 372 -49.07 20.92 8.88
CA GLU A 372 -49.45 22.30 9.19
C GLU A 372 -50.73 22.72 8.42
N ARG A 373 -50.84 22.40 7.12
CA ARG A 373 -52.10 22.64 6.37
C ARG A 373 -53.30 21.91 6.98
N HIS A 374 -53.12 20.70 7.50
CA HIS A 374 -54.18 19.97 8.18
C HIS A 374 -54.57 20.62 9.52
N LYS A 375 -53.62 21.19 10.28
CA LYS A 375 -53.93 22.00 11.47
C LYS A 375 -54.74 23.26 11.10
N ASP A 376 -54.33 24.00 10.06
CA ASP A 376 -55.05 25.18 9.60
C ASP A 376 -56.50 24.86 9.20
N VAL A 377 -56.70 23.75 8.48
CA VAL A 377 -58.04 23.26 8.10
C VAL A 377 -58.85 22.82 9.32
N LEU A 378 -58.24 22.16 10.31
CA LEU A 378 -58.92 21.83 11.57
C LEU A 378 -59.34 23.09 12.33
N VAL A 379 -58.46 24.08 12.45
CA VAL A 379 -58.75 25.35 13.13
C VAL A 379 -59.86 26.15 12.41
N GLU A 380 -59.90 26.20 11.08
CA GLU A 380 -61.05 26.79 10.38
C GLU A 380 -62.34 25.96 10.55
N LYS A 381 -62.26 24.63 10.66
CA LYS A 381 -63.45 23.80 10.94
C LYS A 381 -63.95 23.96 12.36
N GLU A 382 -63.07 24.11 13.35
CA GLU A 382 -63.43 24.49 14.72
C GLU A 382 -64.09 25.87 14.74
N ARG A 383 -63.52 26.88 14.05
CA ARG A 383 -64.14 28.20 13.89
C ARG A 383 -65.51 28.12 13.20
N GLU A 384 -65.66 27.31 12.15
CA GLU A 384 -66.94 27.11 11.45
C GLU A 384 -67.99 26.44 12.35
N LEU A 385 -67.60 25.45 13.16
CA LEU A 385 -68.48 24.82 14.14
C LEU A 385 -68.87 25.80 15.25
N VAL A 386 -67.95 26.62 15.77
CA VAL A 386 -68.25 27.68 16.75
C VAL A 386 -69.25 28.69 16.17
N ARG A 387 -69.04 29.18 14.93
CA ARG A 387 -69.99 30.07 14.24
C ARG A 387 -71.38 29.44 14.11
N LYS A 388 -71.47 28.14 13.77
CA LYS A 388 -72.76 27.42 13.67
C LYS A 388 -73.45 27.22 15.02
N VAL A 389 -72.69 26.92 16.08
CA VAL A 389 -73.22 26.81 17.45
C VAL A 389 -73.66 28.18 17.99
N GLN A 390 -73.00 29.27 17.57
CA GLN A 390 -73.45 30.64 17.86
C GLN A 390 -74.76 30.96 17.14
N SER A 391 -74.86 30.75 15.82
CA SER A 391 -76.11 30.91 15.05
C SER A 391 -77.26 30.12 15.68
N ALA A 392 -77.07 28.82 15.96
CA ALA A 392 -78.10 27.99 16.57
C ALA A 392 -78.52 28.49 17.97
N ARG A 393 -77.60 29.01 18.79
CA ARG A 393 -77.94 29.63 20.08
C ARG A 393 -78.70 30.93 19.91
N GLU A 394 -78.32 31.76 18.95
CA GLU A 394 -79.02 33.00 18.62
C GLU A 394 -80.42 32.72 18.08
N GLU A 395 -80.59 31.70 17.22
CA GLU A 395 -81.89 31.21 16.75
C GLU A 395 -82.77 30.70 17.91
N GLU A 396 -82.23 29.93 18.85
CA GLU A 396 -82.96 29.51 20.06
C GLU A 396 -83.29 30.70 20.97
N PHE A 397 -82.41 31.70 21.13
CA PHE A 397 -82.74 32.92 21.86
C PHE A 397 -83.85 33.73 21.18
N HIS A 398 -83.89 33.81 19.85
CA HIS A 398 -85.00 34.43 19.12
C HIS A 398 -86.31 33.65 19.33
N LYS A 399 -86.29 32.31 19.28
CA LYS A 399 -87.47 31.47 19.59
C LYS A 399 -87.95 31.67 21.03
N ILE A 400 -87.04 31.75 21.99
CA ILE A 400 -87.37 32.02 23.40
C ILE A 400 -87.97 33.43 23.54
N ALA A 401 -87.44 34.42 22.84
CA ALA A 401 -87.98 35.78 22.83
C ALA A 401 -89.39 35.84 22.23
N THR A 402 -89.63 35.24 21.06
CA THR A 402 -90.96 35.20 20.44
C THR A 402 -91.95 34.41 21.29
N LEU A 403 -91.56 33.26 21.85
CA LEU A 403 -92.42 32.51 22.79
C LEU A 403 -92.72 33.30 24.08
N HIS A 404 -91.81 34.18 24.52
CA HIS A 404 -92.05 35.05 25.67
C HIS A 404 -92.99 36.21 25.33
N GLU A 405 -92.90 36.76 24.12
CA GLU A 405 -93.80 37.79 23.59
C GLU A 405 -95.21 37.22 23.33
N GLU A 406 -95.32 36.05 22.70
CA GLU A 406 -96.56 35.29 22.54
C GLU A 406 -97.20 34.95 23.90
N LYS A 407 -96.39 34.49 24.87
CA LYS A 407 -96.85 34.26 26.25
C LYS A 407 -97.38 35.55 26.87
N LEU A 408 -96.69 36.68 26.70
CA LEU A 408 -97.12 37.97 27.23
C LEU A 408 -98.40 38.47 26.53
N GLU A 409 -98.57 38.24 25.22
CA GLU A 409 -99.86 38.48 24.55
C GLU A 409 -100.98 37.62 25.14
N VAL A 410 -100.74 36.33 25.40
CA VAL A 410 -101.73 35.42 25.97
C VAL A 410 -102.06 35.78 27.42
N GLU A 411 -101.08 36.19 28.22
CA GLU A 411 -101.31 36.69 29.59
C GLU A 411 -102.08 38.03 29.59
N ASN A 412 -101.78 38.95 28.66
CA ASN A 412 -102.56 40.18 28.49
C ASN A 412 -104.00 39.90 28.01
N ARG A 413 -104.18 38.96 27.06
CA ARG A 413 -105.51 38.51 26.62
C ARG A 413 -106.27 37.88 27.79
N LEU A 414 -105.64 37.01 28.57
CA LEU A 414 -106.22 36.40 29.76
C LEU A 414 -106.63 37.45 30.79
N ALA A 415 -105.75 38.38 31.14
CA ALA A 415 -106.07 39.49 32.05
C ALA A 415 -107.23 40.36 31.54
N SER A 416 -107.31 40.61 30.23
CA SER A 416 -108.43 41.34 29.63
C SER A 416 -109.76 40.55 29.68
N LEU A 417 -109.71 39.21 29.53
CA LEU A 417 -110.85 38.32 29.68
C LEU A 417 -111.28 38.16 31.14
N GLU A 418 -110.33 38.16 32.08
CA GLU A 418 -110.60 38.19 33.52
C GLU A 418 -111.20 39.53 33.95
N GLN A 419 -110.74 40.65 33.40
CA GLN A 419 -111.35 41.96 33.60
C GLN A 419 -112.76 42.02 32.99
N GLN A 420 -112.96 41.53 31.77
CA GLN A 420 -114.30 41.40 31.17
C GLN A 420 -115.20 40.49 32.00
N ARG A 421 -114.69 39.37 32.52
CA ARG A 421 -115.42 38.46 33.41
C ARG A 421 -115.74 39.10 34.76
N ALA A 422 -114.85 39.91 35.32
CA ALA A 422 -115.12 40.67 36.55
C ALA A 422 -116.20 41.73 36.33
N LEU A 423 -116.18 42.43 35.19
CA LEU A 423 -117.23 43.36 34.77
C LEU A 423 -118.55 42.64 34.48
N GLN A 424 -118.51 41.47 33.85
CA GLN A 424 -119.66 40.60 33.61
C GLN A 424 -120.26 40.13 34.95
N VAL A 425 -119.46 39.62 35.88
CA VAL A 425 -119.92 39.21 37.21
C VAL A 425 -120.46 40.38 38.03
N ALA A 426 -119.87 41.58 37.91
CA ALA A 426 -120.43 42.78 38.54
C ALA A 426 -121.77 43.21 37.90
N ALA A 427 -121.89 43.12 36.58
CA ALA A 427 -123.13 43.40 35.85
C ALA A 427 -124.22 42.37 36.17
N ASP A 428 -123.88 41.08 36.17
CA ASP A 428 -124.76 39.97 36.56
C ASP A 428 -125.18 40.10 38.04
N HIS A 429 -124.28 40.57 38.93
CA HIS A 429 -124.60 40.84 40.33
C HIS A 429 -125.53 42.05 40.47
N SER A 430 -125.30 43.16 39.76
CA SER A 430 -126.20 44.32 39.78
C SER A 430 -127.56 44.01 39.14
N GLN A 431 -127.60 43.20 38.07
CA GLN A 431 -128.85 42.67 37.53
C GLN A 431 -129.54 41.75 38.53
N LYS A 432 -128.79 40.91 39.27
CA LYS A 432 -129.36 40.05 40.32
C LYS A 432 -129.91 40.88 41.48
N GLU A 433 -129.27 41.97 41.88
CA GLU A 433 -129.81 42.94 42.85
C GLU A 433 -131.06 43.64 42.31
N GLU A 434 -131.06 44.09 41.05
CA GLU A 434 -132.26 44.61 40.39
C GLU A 434 -133.38 43.56 40.33
N TRP A 435 -133.08 42.29 40.05
CA TRP A 435 -134.06 41.20 40.03
C TRP A 435 -134.55 40.85 41.44
N GLU A 436 -133.72 40.95 42.47
CA GLU A 436 -134.11 40.77 43.88
C GLU A 436 -134.95 41.96 44.40
N GLU A 437 -134.67 43.18 43.95
CA GLU A 437 -135.50 44.37 44.21
C GLU A 437 -136.85 44.26 43.49
N ARG A 438 -136.84 43.92 42.19
CA ARG A 438 -138.05 43.65 41.40
C ARG A 438 -138.84 42.48 41.97
N LEU A 439 -138.19 41.44 42.50
CA LEU A 439 -138.86 40.32 43.17
C LEU A 439 -139.49 40.75 44.50
N ARG A 440 -138.83 41.61 45.28
CA ARG A 440 -139.37 42.17 46.53
C ARG A 440 -140.62 43.02 46.27
N ILE A 441 -140.56 43.87 45.24
CA ILE A 441 -141.69 44.67 44.75
C ILE A 441 -142.79 43.75 44.18
N SER A 442 -142.43 42.71 43.43
CA SER A 442 -143.38 41.75 42.85
C SER A 442 -144.05 40.85 43.90
N GLN A 443 -143.38 40.53 45.01
CA GLN A 443 -143.97 39.78 46.14
C GLN A 443 -144.99 40.64 46.88
N GLN A 444 -144.67 41.92 47.13
CA GLN A 444 -145.63 42.89 47.66
C GLN A 444 -146.81 43.13 46.69
N GLY A 445 -146.56 43.06 45.38
CA GLY A 445 -147.60 43.03 44.34
C GLY A 445 -148.46 41.76 44.40
N GLU A 446 -147.86 40.57 44.50
CA GLU A 446 -148.54 39.27 44.46
C GLU A 446 -149.58 39.14 45.58
N GLU A 447 -149.28 39.59 46.81
CA GLU A 447 -150.23 39.59 47.93
C GLU A 447 -151.41 40.58 47.77
N SER A 448 -151.27 41.58 46.92
CA SER A 448 -152.35 42.51 46.57
C SER A 448 -153.23 41.98 45.42
N VAL A 449 -152.60 41.41 44.37
CA VAL A 449 -153.29 40.90 43.17
C VAL A 449 -153.97 39.55 43.41
N ARG A 450 -153.53 38.73 44.38
CA ARG A 450 -154.18 37.44 44.72
C ARG A 450 -155.63 37.56 45.18
N ARG A 451 -156.16 38.78 45.38
CA ARG A 451 -157.53 39.06 45.84
C ARG A 451 -158.47 39.56 44.73
N GLU A 452 -157.96 39.89 43.54
CA GLU A 452 -158.76 40.42 42.44
C GLU A 452 -158.46 39.71 41.10
N LEU A 453 -159.38 38.80 40.72
CA LEU A 453 -159.48 38.10 39.42
C LEU A 453 -158.29 37.16 39.10
N GLN A 454 -158.47 35.87 38.81
CA GLN A 454 -159.65 35.16 38.32
C GLN A 454 -160.35 35.89 37.16
N ASN A 455 -159.66 36.06 36.02
CA ASN A 455 -160.23 35.84 34.67
C ASN A 455 -159.23 36.12 33.52
N LEU A 456 -158.73 35.05 32.89
CA LEU A 456 -158.29 34.98 31.48
C LEU A 456 -156.99 35.80 31.13
N ARG A 457 -156.19 35.51 30.09
CA ARG A 457 -156.06 34.38 29.13
C ARG A 457 -154.65 34.42 28.44
N SER A 458 -154.16 33.27 27.96
CA SER A 458 -153.22 32.98 26.82
C SER A 458 -152.21 34.04 26.28
N ALA A 459 -150.98 33.76 25.79
CA ALA A 459 -149.98 32.65 25.76
C ALA A 459 -149.17 32.67 24.41
N SER A 460 -148.00 31.99 24.33
CA SER A 460 -147.16 31.65 23.12
C SER A 460 -146.23 32.76 22.52
N CYS A 461 -145.10 32.53 21.80
CA CYS A 461 -144.11 31.42 21.48
C CYS A 461 -142.96 31.98 20.56
N ASN A 462 -141.84 31.36 20.06
CA ASN A 462 -140.87 30.25 20.36
C ASN A 462 -139.70 30.24 19.28
N ILE A 463 -138.59 29.48 19.46
CA ILE A 463 -137.69 28.84 18.39
C ILE A 463 -136.76 29.79 17.56
N SER A 464 -135.55 29.48 16.98
CA SER A 464 -134.48 28.42 17.03
C SER A 464 -133.19 28.94 16.28
N GLU A 465 -131.94 28.42 16.22
CA GLU A 465 -131.23 27.08 16.29
C GLU A 465 -131.11 26.32 14.93
N HIS A 466 -130.05 25.58 14.49
CA HIS A 466 -128.70 25.19 15.03
C HIS A 466 -127.71 24.61 13.94
N PHE A 467 -126.36 24.79 14.07
CA PHE A 467 -125.19 24.00 13.54
C PHE A 467 -124.94 23.68 12.01
N VAL A 468 -123.87 22.94 11.55
CA VAL A 468 -122.37 23.10 11.61
C VAL A 468 -121.54 22.02 10.80
N LEU A 469 -120.25 22.28 10.44
CA LEU A 469 -119.13 21.37 10.00
C LEU A 469 -119.10 20.71 8.57
N THR A 470 -118.15 19.79 8.25
CA THR A 470 -116.83 19.99 7.52
C THR A 470 -116.15 18.63 7.08
N GLN A 471 -115.42 18.55 5.94
CA GLN A 471 -114.45 17.43 5.62
C GLN A 471 -113.43 17.73 4.47
N GLN A 472 -112.26 17.05 4.47
CA GLN A 472 -111.22 16.88 3.38
C GLN A 472 -110.50 18.15 2.85
N GLN A 473 -109.16 18.34 2.91
CA GLN A 473 -108.03 17.62 3.51
C GLN A 473 -107.46 16.35 2.80
N ASN A 474 -107.34 16.33 1.47
CA ASN A 474 -106.84 15.14 0.75
C ASN A 474 -106.05 15.40 -0.57
N GLN A 475 -105.13 16.39 -0.61
CA GLN A 475 -104.38 16.75 -1.84
C GLN A 475 -102.84 16.89 -1.70
N GLU A 476 -102.28 17.09 -0.50
CA GLU A 476 -100.87 17.52 -0.36
C GLU A 476 -99.83 16.40 -0.55
N LEU A 477 -100.20 15.13 -0.38
CA LEU A 477 -99.26 14.00 -0.51
C LEU A 477 -98.76 13.75 -1.95
N GLY A 478 -99.45 14.29 -2.96
CA GLY A 478 -99.05 14.12 -4.37
C GLY A 478 -97.76 14.86 -4.75
N VAL A 479 -97.42 15.94 -4.06
CA VAL A 479 -96.31 16.84 -4.45
C VAL A 479 -94.95 16.28 -4.05
N GLN A 480 -94.86 15.54 -2.94
CA GLN A 480 -93.59 15.05 -2.38
C GLN A 480 -92.97 13.88 -3.16
N LEU A 481 -93.74 13.17 -3.98
CA LEU A 481 -93.23 12.11 -4.86
C LEU A 481 -92.53 12.63 -6.12
N GLY A 482 -92.88 13.84 -6.58
CA GLY A 482 -92.33 14.41 -7.82
C GLY A 482 -90.87 14.87 -7.70
N THR A 483 -90.46 15.37 -6.53
CA THR A 483 -89.11 15.87 -6.28
C THR A 483 -88.08 14.74 -6.17
N LEU A 484 -88.43 13.61 -5.54
CA LEU A 484 -87.53 12.47 -5.37
C LEU A 484 -87.16 11.78 -6.69
N SER A 485 -88.07 11.75 -7.67
CA SER A 485 -87.75 11.18 -9.01
C SER A 485 -86.76 12.04 -9.82
N HIS A 486 -86.61 13.33 -9.49
CA HIS A 486 -85.68 14.20 -10.22
C HIS A 486 -84.23 13.96 -9.80
N SER A 487 -83.95 13.91 -8.49
CA SER A 487 -82.59 13.70 -7.97
C SER A 487 -82.03 12.31 -8.30
N GLU A 488 -82.88 11.29 -8.43
CA GLU A 488 -82.49 9.96 -8.92
C GLU A 488 -81.92 10.01 -10.35
N ARG A 489 -82.51 10.84 -11.23
CA ARG A 489 -82.08 10.98 -12.63
C ARG A 489 -80.73 11.68 -12.76
N ASP A 490 -80.49 12.73 -11.98
CA ASP A 490 -79.22 13.47 -12.00
C ASP A 490 -78.05 12.61 -11.49
N LEU A 491 -78.30 11.75 -10.50
CA LEU A 491 -77.34 10.76 -10.00
C LEU A 491 -77.04 9.66 -11.03
N MET A 492 -78.03 9.22 -11.80
CA MET A 492 -77.82 8.26 -12.89
C MET A 492 -76.96 8.85 -14.02
N GLU A 493 -77.23 10.09 -14.44
CA GLU A 493 -76.51 10.72 -15.54
C GLU A 493 -75.05 11.07 -15.17
N THR A 494 -74.80 11.51 -13.94
CA THR A 494 -73.43 11.73 -13.43
C THR A 494 -72.64 10.42 -13.30
N ASN A 495 -73.28 9.32 -12.88
CA ASN A 495 -72.67 7.98 -12.83
C ASN A 495 -72.28 7.48 -14.24
N GLN A 496 -73.11 7.74 -15.25
CA GLN A 496 -72.82 7.38 -16.64
C GLN A 496 -71.59 8.15 -17.19
N ARG A 497 -71.53 9.47 -16.98
CA ARG A 497 -70.38 10.30 -17.40
C ARG A 497 -69.05 9.84 -16.78
N LEU A 498 -69.08 9.34 -15.53
CA LEU A 498 -67.90 8.80 -14.83
C LEU A 498 -67.43 7.44 -15.38
N LYS A 499 -68.32 6.64 -16.00
CA LYS A 499 -67.90 5.40 -16.69
C LYS A 499 -67.18 5.73 -17.99
N GLU A 500 -67.72 6.67 -18.76
CA GLU A 500 -67.16 7.05 -20.06
C GLU A 500 -65.77 7.69 -19.96
N THR A 501 -65.45 8.43 -18.90
CA THR A 501 -64.09 8.92 -18.66
C THR A 501 -63.14 7.80 -18.25
N LEU A 502 -63.59 6.86 -17.44
CA LEU A 502 -62.79 5.72 -16.96
C LEU A 502 -62.42 4.77 -18.12
N ASP A 503 -63.34 4.52 -19.06
CA ASP A 503 -63.07 3.69 -20.23
C ASP A 503 -62.20 4.39 -21.30
N ARG A 504 -62.24 5.73 -21.42
CA ARG A 504 -61.26 6.48 -22.23
C ARG A 504 -59.84 6.33 -21.66
N ILE A 505 -59.66 6.57 -20.36
CA ILE A 505 -58.36 6.42 -19.67
C ILE A 505 -57.81 4.98 -19.80
N ARG A 506 -58.68 3.97 -19.83
CA ARG A 506 -58.29 2.57 -20.09
C ARG A 506 -57.76 2.35 -21.51
N GLU A 507 -58.32 3.03 -22.51
CA GLU A 507 -57.85 2.93 -23.90
C GLU A 507 -56.55 3.73 -24.11
N ASP A 508 -56.42 4.90 -23.50
CA ASP A 508 -55.17 5.67 -23.47
C ASP A 508 -54.03 4.85 -22.83
N LEU A 509 -54.32 4.11 -21.75
CA LEU A 509 -53.36 3.20 -21.12
C LEU A 509 -52.99 1.99 -22.02
N ARG A 510 -53.91 1.48 -22.83
CA ARG A 510 -53.62 0.42 -23.82
C ARG A 510 -52.73 0.92 -24.94
N THR A 511 -53.09 2.05 -25.56
CA THR A 511 -52.32 2.62 -26.67
C THR A 511 -50.90 2.97 -26.23
N ALA A 512 -50.73 3.60 -25.06
CA ALA A 512 -49.43 3.90 -24.47
C ALA A 512 -48.55 2.64 -24.27
N ARG A 513 -49.13 1.53 -23.78
CA ARG A 513 -48.42 0.25 -23.65
C ARG A 513 -47.96 -0.31 -24.99
N THR A 514 -48.86 -0.37 -25.99
CA THR A 514 -48.49 -0.87 -27.33
C THR A 514 -47.43 -0.01 -28.01
N GLN A 515 -47.35 1.29 -27.69
CA GLN A 515 -46.32 2.17 -28.22
C GLN A 515 -44.97 1.99 -27.51
N ALA A 516 -44.96 1.73 -26.19
CA ALA A 516 -43.76 1.35 -25.45
C ALA A 516 -43.21 -0.01 -25.90
N GLU A 517 -44.09 -1.00 -26.10
CA GLU A 517 -43.71 -2.32 -26.64
C GLU A 517 -43.04 -2.21 -28.01
N ARG A 518 -43.56 -1.35 -28.91
CA ARG A 518 -42.94 -1.09 -30.22
C ARG A 518 -41.55 -0.47 -30.10
N SER A 519 -41.38 0.56 -29.28
CA SER A 519 -40.08 1.22 -29.13
C SER A 519 -39.03 0.29 -28.49
N GLN A 520 -39.46 -0.62 -27.60
CA GLN A 520 -38.60 -1.71 -27.11
C GLN A 520 -38.18 -2.66 -28.24
N HIS A 521 -39.11 -3.19 -29.05
CA HIS A 521 -38.79 -4.07 -30.19
C HIS A 521 -37.98 -3.38 -31.31
N GLU A 522 -37.99 -2.05 -31.37
CA GLU A 522 -37.12 -1.26 -32.25
C GLU A 522 -35.70 -1.14 -31.69
N ALA A 523 -35.56 -0.86 -30.39
CA ALA A 523 -34.26 -0.86 -29.72
C ALA A 523 -33.59 -2.24 -29.71
N GLU A 524 -34.34 -3.31 -29.46
CA GLU A 524 -33.82 -4.69 -29.46
C GLU A 524 -33.33 -5.13 -30.86
N ARG A 525 -34.05 -4.75 -31.93
CA ARG A 525 -33.58 -5.00 -33.31
C ARG A 525 -32.30 -4.24 -33.61
N LEU A 526 -32.24 -2.95 -33.30
CA LEU A 526 -31.03 -2.14 -33.52
C LEU A 526 -29.81 -2.71 -32.78
N VAL A 527 -29.97 -3.26 -31.57
CA VAL A 527 -28.88 -3.91 -30.83
C VAL A 527 -28.38 -5.18 -31.54
N GLU A 528 -29.28 -6.00 -32.08
CA GLU A 528 -28.89 -7.20 -32.83
C GLU A 528 -28.28 -6.86 -34.20
N ASP A 529 -28.75 -5.82 -34.89
CA ASP A 529 -28.17 -5.32 -36.15
C ASP A 529 -26.70 -4.88 -35.93
N HIS A 530 -26.42 -4.03 -34.93
CA HIS A 530 -25.05 -3.61 -34.58
C HIS A 530 -24.17 -4.82 -34.18
N ARG A 531 -24.76 -5.85 -33.56
CA ARG A 531 -24.05 -7.09 -33.18
C ARG A 531 -23.68 -7.93 -34.40
N VAL A 532 -24.54 -7.97 -35.44
CA VAL A 532 -24.23 -8.60 -36.72
C VAL A 532 -23.11 -7.84 -37.44
N GLU A 533 -23.18 -6.52 -37.52
CA GLU A 533 -22.12 -5.68 -38.12
C GLU A 533 -20.76 -5.92 -37.43
N TRP A 534 -20.73 -5.93 -36.10
CA TRP A 534 -19.52 -6.23 -35.33
C TRP A 534 -18.98 -7.64 -35.58
N LEU A 535 -19.86 -8.64 -35.72
CA LEU A 535 -19.46 -10.01 -36.07
C LEU A 535 -18.89 -10.08 -37.49
N GLU A 536 -19.40 -9.31 -38.45
CA GLU A 536 -18.79 -9.21 -39.78
C GLU A 536 -17.43 -8.53 -39.75
N GLU A 537 -17.28 -7.39 -39.07
CA GLU A 537 -15.98 -6.71 -38.92
C GLU A 537 -14.93 -7.63 -38.28
N LYS A 538 -15.33 -8.35 -37.24
CA LYS A 538 -14.50 -9.35 -36.57
C LYS A 538 -14.05 -10.46 -37.53
N HIS A 539 -14.91 -10.96 -38.41
CA HIS A 539 -14.52 -11.91 -39.46
C HIS A 539 -13.57 -11.29 -40.49
N LYS A 540 -13.87 -10.08 -40.98
CA LYS A 540 -13.03 -9.33 -41.93
C LYS A 540 -11.62 -9.05 -41.35
N LEU A 541 -11.49 -8.86 -40.04
CA LEU A 541 -10.22 -8.72 -39.34
C LEU A 541 -9.49 -10.05 -39.14
N LEU A 542 -10.19 -11.12 -38.78
CA LEU A 542 -9.62 -12.47 -38.66
C LEU A 542 -9.09 -13.01 -40.00
N GLU A 543 -9.79 -12.71 -41.11
CA GLU A 543 -9.34 -13.06 -42.46
C GLU A 543 -8.10 -12.26 -42.88
N LYS A 544 -8.06 -10.94 -42.62
CA LYS A 544 -6.85 -10.14 -42.83
C LYS A 544 -5.67 -10.67 -42.00
N TYR A 545 -5.92 -11.10 -40.76
CA TYR A 545 -4.91 -11.71 -39.90
C TYR A 545 -4.40 -13.06 -40.45
N SER A 546 -5.27 -13.93 -40.96
CA SER A 546 -4.84 -15.20 -41.58
C SER A 546 -4.02 -14.96 -42.85
N GLN A 547 -4.45 -14.05 -43.72
CA GLN A 547 -3.71 -13.66 -44.94
C GLN A 547 -2.33 -13.07 -44.61
N VAL A 548 -2.19 -12.25 -43.56
CA VAL A 548 -0.90 -11.71 -43.10
C VAL A 548 -0.03 -12.83 -42.50
N LYS A 549 -0.61 -13.72 -41.69
CA LYS A 549 0.08 -14.88 -41.10
C LYS A 549 0.64 -15.81 -42.19
N GLU A 550 -0.12 -16.08 -43.24
CA GLU A 550 0.36 -16.83 -44.40
C GLU A 550 1.48 -16.10 -45.15
N ARG A 551 1.36 -14.79 -45.41
CA ARG A 551 2.43 -14.01 -46.05
C ARG A 551 3.73 -14.06 -45.23
N LEU A 552 3.63 -13.98 -43.90
CA LEU A 552 4.76 -14.12 -42.99
C LEU A 552 5.37 -15.53 -43.04
N GLN A 553 4.55 -16.59 -43.07
CA GLN A 553 5.03 -17.97 -43.24
C GLN A 553 5.72 -18.19 -44.60
N ARG A 554 5.15 -17.65 -45.69
CA ARG A 554 5.77 -17.70 -47.03
C ARG A 554 7.12 -16.96 -47.05
N ALA A 555 7.21 -15.81 -46.37
CA ALA A 555 8.47 -15.06 -46.22
C ALA A 555 9.52 -15.83 -45.40
N ALA A 556 9.12 -16.50 -44.31
CA ALA A 556 10.00 -17.35 -43.52
C ALA A 556 10.50 -18.58 -44.31
N VAL A 557 9.65 -19.18 -45.15
CA VAL A 557 10.04 -20.25 -46.08
C VAL A 557 10.99 -19.73 -47.17
N ALA A 558 10.78 -18.50 -47.67
CA ALA A 558 11.71 -17.85 -48.60
C ALA A 558 13.08 -17.59 -47.97
N GLN A 559 13.14 -17.10 -46.72
CA GLN A 559 14.40 -16.94 -45.98
C GLN A 559 15.10 -18.29 -45.77
N LYS A 560 14.38 -19.37 -45.43
CA LYS A 560 14.96 -20.73 -45.37
C LYS A 560 15.51 -21.18 -46.72
N LYS A 561 14.84 -20.91 -47.84
CA LYS A 561 15.35 -21.21 -49.19
C LYS A 561 16.60 -20.40 -49.54
N VAL A 562 16.67 -19.12 -49.17
CA VAL A 562 17.87 -18.29 -49.36
C VAL A 562 19.04 -18.81 -48.53
N LEU A 563 18.81 -19.25 -47.28
CA LEU A 563 19.85 -19.85 -46.44
C LEU A 563 20.39 -21.16 -47.04
N VAL A 564 19.53 -22.01 -47.61
CA VAL A 564 19.92 -23.24 -48.31
C VAL A 564 20.69 -22.94 -49.60
N LEU A 565 20.27 -21.93 -50.37
CA LEU A 565 20.96 -21.51 -51.60
C LEU A 565 22.32 -20.86 -51.33
N LEU A 566 22.50 -20.17 -50.21
CA LEU A 566 23.80 -19.61 -49.80
C LEU A 566 24.77 -20.64 -49.20
N LEU A 567 24.29 -21.82 -48.80
CA LEU A 567 25.12 -22.94 -48.36
C LEU A 567 25.50 -23.92 -49.50
N PHE A 568 24.79 -23.89 -50.63
CA PHE A 568 25.04 -24.80 -51.75
C PHE A 568 26.35 -24.58 -52.56
N PRO A 569 26.95 -23.37 -52.64
CA PRO A 569 28.21 -23.17 -53.38
C PRO A 569 29.48 -23.31 -52.52
N VAL A 570 29.39 -23.77 -51.27
CA VAL A 570 30.56 -23.92 -50.35
C VAL A 570 30.87 -25.39 -50.01
N MET A 571 30.02 -26.33 -50.46
CA MET A 571 30.12 -27.78 -50.20
C MET A 571 30.58 -28.59 -51.44
N CYS A 572 31.29 -27.96 -52.39
CA CYS A 572 31.60 -28.59 -53.69
C CYS A 572 33.03 -28.40 -54.23
N GLU A 573 34.01 -28.05 -53.38
CA GLU A 573 35.41 -27.85 -53.83
C GLU A 573 36.47 -28.67 -53.08
N LEU A 574 36.07 -29.48 -52.09
CA LEU A 574 36.94 -30.43 -51.36
C LEU A 574 36.25 -31.78 -51.18
N GLY A 575 36.38 -32.68 -52.16
CA GLY A 575 35.73 -34.00 -52.14
C GLY A 575 36.17 -34.90 -53.30
N CYS A 576 37.31 -35.58 -53.14
CA CYS A 576 37.98 -36.32 -54.20
C CYS A 576 37.14 -37.43 -54.86
N GLN A 577 37.31 -37.57 -56.18
CA GLN A 577 37.42 -38.83 -56.93
C GLN A 577 36.81 -40.10 -56.29
N ARG A 578 35.59 -40.48 -56.70
CA ARG A 578 35.24 -41.89 -57.00
C ARG A 578 33.94 -42.02 -57.78
N ILE A 579 34.06 -42.06 -59.11
CA ILE A 579 32.97 -42.51 -59.99
C ILE A 579 33.04 -44.04 -60.08
N PHE A 580 32.19 -44.70 -59.30
CA PHE A 580 31.63 -46.02 -59.58
C PHE A 580 30.13 -45.86 -59.26
N CYS A 581 29.24 -45.75 -60.25
CA CYS A 581 28.67 -46.85 -61.04
C CYS A 581 27.63 -47.68 -60.26
N ILE A 582 26.58 -48.10 -61.00
CA ILE A 582 25.61 -49.18 -60.71
C ILE A 582 24.30 -48.78 -59.96
N GLN A 583 23.23 -48.69 -60.77
CA GLN A 583 21.87 -49.27 -60.58
C GLN A 583 20.93 -48.67 -59.49
N ILE A 584 19.75 -48.12 -59.86
CA ILE A 584 18.45 -48.73 -60.27
C ILE A 584 17.52 -48.97 -59.06
N TYR A 585 16.29 -48.44 -59.13
CA TYR A 585 15.05 -48.75 -58.36
C TYR A 585 15.22 -48.93 -56.83
N ILE A 586 14.51 -48.18 -55.98
CA ILE A 586 13.05 -47.95 -55.95
C ILE A 586 12.76 -46.49 -55.55
#